data_AF-A0A8J2TTJ1-F1
#
_entry.id   AF-A0A8J2TTJ1-F1
#
_cell.length_a   1.000
_cell.length_b   1.000
_cell.length_c   1.000
_cell.angle_alpha   90.00
_cell.angle_beta   90.00
_cell.angle_gamma   90.00
#
_symmetry.space_group_name_H-M   'P 1'
#
loop_
_entity.id
_entity.type
_entity.pdbx_description
1 polymer ?
#
loop_
_entity_poly.entity_id
_entity_poly.type
_entity_poly.pdbx_seq_one_letter_code
_entity_poly.pdbx_strand_id
1 'polypeptide(L)'
;MLKDGFDTGHGHMREPKSITSAMALVSIIFQSNQNQQHGGQAMSNFDFDLAPYVYKSYLKNVQLLKNVQARCNIEEKAWELTEREVYQACEAFIHNSNSMHSRGGGQVPFISINYGLDTSKEGRMLVKNMLLATQKGFTNHV
;
A
#
# COMPACT_ATOMS: atom_id res chain seq x y z
N MET A 1 -0.92 -8.11 -11.72
CA MET A 1 -1.05 -6.76 -12.31
C MET A 1 0.09 -5.84 -11.89
N LEU A 2 0.50 -5.81 -10.61
CA LEU A 2 1.56 -4.89 -10.15
C LEU A 2 2.98 -5.24 -10.68
N LYS A 3 3.28 -6.52 -10.89
CA LYS A 3 4.62 -7.04 -11.26
C LYS A 3 5.17 -6.50 -12.58
N ASP A 4 4.32 -6.35 -13.58
CA ASP A 4 4.73 -5.95 -14.95
C ASP A 4 4.38 -4.49 -15.26
N GLY A 5 3.76 -3.77 -14.32
CA GLY A 5 3.09 -2.51 -14.60
C GLY A 5 1.81 -2.69 -15.43
N PHE A 6 1.10 -1.60 -15.70
CA PHE A 6 -0.07 -1.62 -16.58
C PHE A 6 -0.38 -0.23 -17.16
N ASP A 7 -1.13 -0.22 -18.26
CA ASP A 7 -1.59 1.02 -18.91
C ASP A 7 -2.95 1.44 -18.33
N THR A 8 -3.09 2.71 -17.97
CA THR A 8 -4.31 3.32 -17.42
C THR A 8 -5.18 4.00 -18.50
N GLY A 9 -4.77 3.90 -19.77
CA GLY A 9 -5.37 4.61 -20.90
C GLY A 9 -4.92 6.07 -21.03
N HIS A 10 -4.21 6.61 -20.03
CA HIS A 10 -3.63 7.96 -20.01
C HIS A 10 -2.12 7.94 -19.72
N GLY A 11 -1.51 6.75 -19.61
CA GLY A 11 -0.09 6.57 -19.32
C GLY A 11 0.25 5.17 -18.84
N HIS A 12 1.50 4.76 -19.08
CA HIS A 12 2.05 3.46 -18.70
C HIS A 12 2.68 3.50 -17.30
N MET A 13 2.07 2.82 -16.33
CA MET A 13 2.56 2.73 -14.96
C MET A 13 3.61 1.62 -14.85
N ARG A 14 4.82 1.99 -14.40
CA ARG A 14 5.93 1.04 -14.16
C ARG A 14 5.71 0.24 -12.88
N GLU A 15 6.40 -0.89 -12.76
CA GLU A 15 6.40 -1.70 -11.54
C GLU A 15 6.79 -0.84 -10.31
N PRO A 16 6.01 -0.89 -9.22
CA PRO A 16 6.36 -0.22 -7.97
C PRO A 16 7.68 -0.74 -7.38
N LYS A 17 8.47 0.19 -6.83
CA LYS A 17 9.77 -0.10 -6.20
C LYS A 17 9.75 0.00 -4.67
N SER A 18 8.59 0.28 -4.07
CA SER A 18 8.38 0.36 -2.63
C SER A 18 6.91 0.14 -2.30
N ILE A 19 6.60 -0.17 -1.03
CA ILE A 19 5.22 -0.36 -0.57
C ILE A 19 4.37 0.89 -0.75
N THR A 20 4.91 2.09 -0.51
CA THR A 20 4.18 3.34 -0.73
C THR A 20 3.73 3.49 -2.18
N SER A 21 4.63 3.25 -3.13
CA SER A 21 4.28 3.32 -4.56
C SER A 21 3.30 2.22 -4.96
N ALA A 22 3.44 1.01 -4.41
CA ALA A 22 2.54 -0.10 -4.70
C ALA A 22 1.13 0.20 -4.21
N MET A 23 1.01 0.71 -2.99
CA MET A 23 -0.26 1.06 -2.37
C MET A 23 -0.96 2.23 -3.10
N ALA A 24 -0.20 3.25 -3.49
CA ALA A 24 -0.73 4.34 -4.33
C ALA A 24 -1.26 3.80 -5.67
N LEU A 25 -0.55 2.86 -6.29
CA LEU A 25 -0.99 2.22 -7.53
C LEU A 25 -2.28 1.41 -7.33
N VAL A 26 -2.39 0.67 -6.22
CA VAL A 26 -3.64 -0.02 -5.85
C VAL A 26 -4.81 0.96 -5.71
N SER A 27 -4.60 2.11 -5.06
CA SER A 27 -5.63 3.17 -4.98
C SER A 27 -6.06 3.66 -6.37
N ILE A 28 -5.12 3.85 -7.31
CA ILE A 28 -5.41 4.26 -8.69
C ILE A 28 -6.18 3.19 -9.45
N ILE A 29 -5.84 1.90 -9.27
CA ILE A 29 -6.56 0.78 -9.88
C ILE A 29 -8.02 0.79 -9.45
N PHE A 30 -8.27 0.87 -8.14
CA PHE A 30 -9.63 0.91 -7.62
C PHE A 30 -10.41 2.11 -8.15
N GLN A 31 -9.79 3.29 -8.20
CA GLN A 31 -10.40 4.48 -8.76
C GLN A 31 -10.73 4.32 -10.26
N SER A 32 -9.80 3.77 -11.02
CA SER A 32 -9.97 3.57 -12.47
C SER A 32 -11.09 2.58 -12.78
N ASN A 33 -11.13 1.46 -12.06
CA ASN A 33 -12.16 0.46 -12.23
C ASN A 33 -13.54 1.00 -11.84
N GLN A 34 -13.63 1.75 -10.74
CA GLN A 34 -14.89 2.40 -10.34
C GLN A 34 -15.40 3.39 -11.39
N ASN A 35 -14.50 4.04 -12.13
CA ASN A 35 -14.89 4.97 -13.20
C ASN A 35 -15.38 4.26 -14.48
N GLN A 36 -15.08 2.97 -14.66
CA GLN A 36 -15.44 2.18 -15.84
C GLN A 36 -16.50 1.11 -15.57
N GLN A 37 -16.79 0.81 -14.31
CA GLN A 37 -17.71 -0.26 -13.90
C GLN A 37 -18.72 0.24 -12.88
N HIS A 38 -19.88 -0.41 -12.85
CA HIS A 38 -20.88 -0.23 -11.80
C HIS A 38 -20.78 -1.40 -10.82
N GLY A 39 -20.71 -1.11 -9.52
CA GLY A 39 -20.62 -2.11 -8.45
C GLY A 39 -19.43 -1.91 -7.53
N GLY A 40 -19.20 -2.89 -6.66
CA GLY A 40 -18.05 -2.93 -5.76
C GLY A 40 -16.82 -3.54 -6.42
N GLN A 41 -15.65 -3.08 -6.02
CA GLN A 41 -14.35 -3.56 -6.48
C GLN A 41 -13.65 -4.30 -5.33
N ALA A 42 -13.02 -5.43 -5.62
CA ALA A 42 -12.41 -6.25 -4.59
C ALA A 42 -10.98 -6.71 -4.94
N MET A 43 -10.14 -6.86 -3.91
CA MET A 43 -8.82 -7.48 -4.02
C MET A 43 -8.71 -8.63 -3.01
N SER A 44 -8.62 -9.86 -3.53
CA SER A 44 -8.76 -11.08 -2.73
C SER A 44 -7.52 -11.49 -1.93
N ASN A 45 -6.32 -11.19 -2.44
CA ASN A 45 -5.05 -11.62 -1.84
C ASN A 45 -4.16 -10.41 -1.53
N PHE A 46 -4.73 -9.44 -0.80
CA PHE A 46 -4.11 -8.13 -0.61
C PHE A 46 -2.73 -8.20 0.06
N ASP A 47 -2.59 -9.08 1.05
CA ASP A 47 -1.35 -9.32 1.79
C ASP A 47 -0.27 -9.97 0.90
N PHE A 48 -0.60 -11.05 0.20
CA PHE A 48 0.33 -11.72 -0.71
C PHE A 48 0.79 -10.84 -1.87
N ASP A 49 -0.14 -10.10 -2.49
CA ASP A 49 0.18 -9.27 -3.66
C ASP A 49 1.08 -8.09 -3.30
N LEU A 50 1.01 -7.61 -2.04
CA LEU A 50 1.76 -6.45 -1.59
C LEU A 50 3.03 -6.80 -0.80
N ALA A 51 3.14 -8.00 -0.25
CA ALA A 51 4.32 -8.48 0.48
C ALA A 51 5.66 -8.28 -0.28
N PRO A 52 5.77 -8.54 -1.59
CA PRO A 52 7.00 -8.29 -2.34
C PRO A 52 7.44 -6.81 -2.32
N TYR A 53 6.49 -5.88 -2.25
CA TYR A 53 6.79 -4.44 -2.21
C TYR A 53 7.19 -3.96 -0.82
N VAL A 54 6.73 -4.62 0.24
CA VAL A 54 7.26 -4.45 1.60
C VAL A 54 8.73 -4.88 1.63
N TYR A 55 9.06 -6.04 1.04
CA TYR A 55 10.45 -6.50 0.97
C TYR A 55 11.34 -5.55 0.14
N LYS A 56 10.83 -5.02 -0.98
CA LYS A 56 11.53 -4.00 -1.77
C LYS A 56 11.81 -2.72 -0.95
N SER A 57 10.86 -2.27 -0.13
CA SER A 57 11.09 -1.16 0.82
C SER A 57 12.18 -1.49 1.85
N TYR A 58 12.19 -2.71 2.39
CA TYR A 58 13.25 -3.17 3.27
C TYR A 58 14.63 -3.12 2.60
N LEU A 59 14.77 -3.66 1.39
CA LEU A 59 16.04 -3.61 0.64
C LEU A 59 16.50 -2.16 0.38
N LYS A 60 15.57 -1.27 0.06
CA LYS A 60 15.85 0.16 -0.11
C LYS A 60 16.37 0.79 1.18
N ASN A 61 15.76 0.47 2.32
CA ASN A 61 16.18 0.96 3.63
C ASN A 61 17.54 0.39 4.06
N VAL A 62 17.82 -0.88 3.77
CA VAL A 62 19.17 -1.47 3.97
C VAL A 62 20.22 -0.72 3.15
N GLN A 63 19.95 -0.47 1.87
CA GLN A 63 20.90 0.25 1.00
C GLN A 63 21.12 1.68 1.48
N LEU A 64 20.06 2.37 1.91
CA LEU A 64 20.16 3.71 2.49
C LEU A 64 21.07 3.71 3.72
N LEU A 65 20.84 2.80 4.68
CA LEU A 65 21.62 2.70 5.91
C LEU A 65 23.10 2.38 5.66
N LYS A 66 23.38 1.54 4.66
CA LYS A 66 24.75 1.26 4.20
C LYS A 66 25.42 2.51 3.61
N ASN A 67 24.70 3.26 2.78
CA ASN A 67 25.22 4.47 2.13
C ASN A 67 25.53 5.58 3.15
N VAL A 68 24.71 5.74 4.19
CA VAL A 68 24.94 6.75 5.25
C VAL A 68 25.89 6.28 6.34
N GLN A 69 26.49 5.08 6.20
CA GLN A 69 27.41 4.49 7.17
C GLN A 69 26.86 4.51 8.61
N ALA A 70 25.59 4.13 8.76
CA ALA A 70 24.91 4.16 10.06
C ALA A 70 25.64 3.27 11.08
N ARG A 71 25.93 3.81 12.27
CA ARG A 71 26.55 3.07 13.38
C ARG A 71 25.51 2.33 14.23
N CYS A 72 24.68 1.52 13.59
CA CYS A 72 23.65 0.73 14.26
C CYS A 72 23.49 -0.64 13.61
N ASN A 73 22.66 -1.50 14.19
CA ASN A 73 22.25 -2.74 13.55
C ASN A 73 21.40 -2.41 12.31
N ILE A 74 22.01 -2.59 11.12
CA ILE A 74 21.40 -2.23 9.83
C ILE A 74 20.10 -3.00 9.59
N GLU A 75 20.07 -4.29 9.91
CA GLU A 75 18.91 -5.13 9.65
C GLU A 75 17.73 -4.72 10.51
N GLU A 76 17.95 -4.58 11.82
CA GLU A 76 16.93 -4.17 12.78
C GLU A 76 16.39 -2.78 12.42
N LYS A 77 17.28 -1.83 12.15
CA LYS A 77 16.88 -0.46 11.80
C LYS A 77 16.16 -0.40 10.45
N ALA A 78 16.55 -1.21 9.48
CA ALA A 78 15.86 -1.27 8.19
C ALA A 78 14.44 -1.80 8.34
N TRP A 79 14.22 -2.81 9.19
CA TRP A 79 12.87 -3.31 9.47
C TRP A 79 12.01 -2.28 10.22
N GLU A 80 12.57 -1.54 11.18
CA GLU A 80 11.87 -0.45 11.87
C GLU A 80 11.43 0.65 10.89
N LEU A 81 12.33 1.08 10.00
CA LEU A 81 12.02 2.08 8.96
C LEU A 81 10.96 1.56 7.99
N THR A 82 11.04 0.28 7.62
CA THR A 82 10.08 -0.36 6.73
C THR A 82 8.70 -0.44 7.37
N GLU A 83 8.60 -0.81 8.64
CA GLU A 83 7.32 -0.86 9.36
C GLU A 83 6.65 0.53 9.39
N ARG A 84 7.44 1.59 9.62
CA ARG A 84 6.95 2.98 9.54
C ARG A 84 6.45 3.35 8.14
N GLU A 85 7.17 2.94 7.09
CA GLU A 85 6.77 3.17 5.70
C GLU A 85 5.47 2.42 5.36
N VAL A 86 5.34 1.16 5.78
CA VAL A 86 4.13 0.36 5.61
C VAL A 86 2.95 1.01 6.32
N TYR A 87 3.13 1.43 7.57
CA TYR A 87 2.10 2.13 8.34
C TYR A 87 1.60 3.40 7.63
N GLN A 88 2.52 4.25 7.19
CA GLN A 88 2.18 5.47 6.44
C GLN A 88 1.49 5.15 5.11
N ALA A 89 1.92 4.10 4.41
CA ALA A 89 1.27 3.66 3.18
C ALA A 89 -0.17 3.19 3.43
N CYS A 90 -0.42 2.47 4.53
CA CYS A 90 -1.78 2.07 4.93
C CYS A 90 -2.65 3.28 5.30
N GLU A 91 -2.13 4.25 6.06
CA GLU A 91 -2.84 5.51 6.36
C GLU A 91 -3.22 6.24 5.07
N ALA A 92 -2.28 6.37 4.13
CA ALA A 92 -2.52 7.00 2.83
C ALA A 92 -3.55 6.22 1.98
N PHE A 93 -3.52 4.89 2.01
CA PHE A 93 -4.49 4.05 1.30
C PHE A 93 -5.92 4.26 1.83
N ILE A 94 -6.07 4.20 3.15
CA ILE A 94 -7.34 4.44 3.84
C ILE A 94 -7.80 5.87 3.53
N HIS A 95 -6.89 6.86 3.60
CA HIS A 95 -7.14 8.25 3.22
C HIS A 95 -7.74 8.37 1.80
N ASN A 96 -7.03 7.82 0.83
CA ASN A 96 -7.39 7.87 -0.57
C ASN A 96 -8.72 7.16 -0.84
N SER A 97 -8.97 6.02 -0.18
CA SER A 97 -10.19 5.26 -0.34
C SER A 97 -11.45 6.02 0.10
N ASN A 98 -11.33 6.98 1.04
CA ASN A 98 -12.48 7.78 1.50
C ASN A 98 -12.47 9.24 1.03
N SER A 99 -11.43 9.68 0.30
CA SER A 99 -11.33 11.07 -0.19
C SER A 99 -11.36 11.17 -1.71
N MET A 100 -11.04 10.10 -2.42
CA MET A 100 -11.05 10.09 -3.89
C MET A 100 -12.44 9.79 -4.41
N HIS A 101 -13.09 10.81 -4.96
CA HIS A 101 -14.42 10.66 -5.56
C HIS A 101 -14.34 10.07 -6.98
N SER A 102 -15.30 9.22 -7.32
CA SER A 102 -15.54 8.76 -8.70
C SER A 102 -16.42 9.77 -9.47
N ARG A 103 -16.46 9.65 -10.81
CA ARG A 103 -17.16 10.55 -11.77
C ARG A 103 -18.45 11.21 -11.24
N GLY A 104 -18.68 12.46 -11.63
CA GLY A 104 -19.99 13.14 -11.78
C GLY A 104 -20.95 13.24 -10.58
N GLY A 105 -20.77 12.48 -9.52
CA GLY A 105 -21.70 12.36 -8.39
C GLY A 105 -21.06 12.37 -7.01
N GLY A 106 -19.74 12.57 -6.91
CA GLY A 106 -19.08 12.79 -5.63
C GLY A 106 -19.14 11.59 -4.68
N GLN A 107 -19.20 10.36 -5.18
CA GLN A 107 -19.19 9.15 -4.35
C GLN A 107 -17.80 8.52 -4.28
N VAL A 108 -17.42 8.10 -3.06
CA VAL A 108 -16.22 7.30 -2.80
C VAL A 108 -16.37 5.88 -3.38
N PRO A 109 -15.26 5.23 -3.77
CA PRO A 109 -15.30 3.89 -4.34
C PRO A 109 -15.76 2.85 -3.31
N PHE A 110 -16.59 1.90 -3.75
CA PHE A 110 -16.95 0.74 -2.94
C PHE A 110 -15.84 -0.32 -3.07
N ILE A 111 -14.97 -0.39 -2.07
CA ILE A 111 -13.79 -1.26 -2.06
C ILE A 111 -13.91 -2.34 -0.99
N SER A 112 -13.55 -3.57 -1.33
CA SER A 112 -13.33 -4.67 -0.37
C SER A 112 -11.92 -5.24 -0.54
N ILE A 113 -11.20 -5.43 0.57
CA ILE A 113 -9.89 -6.08 0.57
C ILE A 113 -9.91 -7.28 1.52
N ASN A 114 -9.30 -8.38 1.09
CA ASN A 114 -9.17 -9.60 1.89
C ASN A 114 -7.69 -9.84 2.19
N TYR A 115 -7.40 -10.22 3.43
CA TYR A 115 -6.06 -10.50 3.93
C TYR A 115 -6.12 -11.46 5.13
N GLY A 116 -4.99 -12.06 5.49
CA GLY A 116 -4.84 -12.91 6.68
C GLY A 116 -4.30 -14.31 6.40
N LEU A 117 -3.92 -14.62 5.16
CA LEU A 117 -3.40 -15.95 4.79
C LEU A 117 -1.89 -15.93 4.55
N ASP A 118 -1.27 -14.76 4.36
CA ASP A 118 0.19 -14.68 4.20
C ASP A 118 0.92 -14.77 5.56
N THR A 119 1.68 -15.85 5.73
CA THR A 119 2.53 -16.09 6.91
C THR A 119 3.98 -15.61 6.73
N SER A 120 4.29 -14.85 5.68
CA SER A 120 5.58 -14.16 5.54
C SER A 120 5.75 -13.06 6.59
N LYS A 121 6.98 -12.56 6.77
CA LYS A 121 7.24 -11.44 7.69
C LYS A 121 6.57 -10.17 7.17
N GLU A 122 6.62 -9.98 5.86
CA GLU A 122 6.10 -8.87 5.09
C GLU A 122 4.58 -8.83 5.10
N GLY A 123 3.92 -9.95 4.80
CA GLY A 123 2.46 -10.09 4.82
C GLY A 123 1.89 -9.81 6.22
N ARG A 124 2.47 -10.43 7.26
CA ARG A 124 2.06 -10.14 8.65
C ARG A 124 2.27 -8.68 9.04
N MET A 125 3.38 -8.06 8.62
CA MET A 125 3.65 -6.64 8.88
C MET A 125 2.60 -5.76 8.19
N LEU A 126 2.26 -6.05 6.93
CA LEU A 126 1.24 -5.32 6.19
C LEU A 126 -0.13 -5.44 6.87
N VAL A 127 -0.56 -6.64 7.20
CA VAL A 127 -1.85 -6.88 7.89
C VAL A 127 -1.90 -6.16 9.23
N LYS A 128 -0.86 -6.30 10.05
CA LYS A 128 -0.75 -5.59 11.34
C LYS A 128 -0.94 -4.08 11.16
N ASN A 129 -0.20 -3.48 10.23
CA ASN A 129 -0.23 -2.03 10.04
C ASN A 129 -1.53 -1.54 9.39
N MET A 130 -2.14 -2.34 8.51
CA MET A 130 -3.47 -2.03 7.98
C MET A 130 -4.52 -2.01 9.09
N LEU A 131 -4.50 -3.00 9.98
CA LEU A 131 -5.40 -3.06 11.13
C LEU A 131 -5.16 -1.88 12.09
N LEU A 132 -3.90 -1.56 12.40
CA LEU A 132 -3.56 -0.41 13.25
C LEU A 132 -4.02 0.92 12.64
N ALA A 133 -3.79 1.13 11.35
CA ALA A 133 -4.22 2.34 10.66
C ALA A 133 -5.76 2.44 10.62
N THR A 134 -6.45 1.31 10.43
CA THR A 134 -7.92 1.25 10.49
C THR A 134 -8.44 1.55 11.89
N GLN A 135 -7.84 0.97 12.94
CA GLN A 135 -8.22 1.20 14.34
C GLN A 135 -8.02 2.64 14.78
N LYS A 136 -6.94 3.29 14.31
CA LYS A 136 -6.70 4.71 14.59
C LYS A 136 -7.77 5.61 13.95
N GLY A 137 -8.38 5.15 12.86
CA GLY A 137 -9.45 5.86 12.17
C GLY A 137 -8.99 7.09 11.39
N PHE A 138 -9.95 7.76 10.77
CA PHE A 138 -9.77 9.08 10.17
C PHE A 138 -9.95 10.14 11.25
N THR A 139 -8.96 11.01 11.43
CA THR A 139 -8.95 12.20 12.30
C THR A 139 -8.56 11.97 13.77
N ASN A 140 -7.83 12.95 14.33
CA ASN A 140 -7.70 13.11 15.77
C ASN A 140 -9.10 13.38 16.31
N HIS A 141 -9.59 12.51 17.20
CA HIS A 141 -10.76 12.84 18.00
C HIS A 141 -10.45 14.08 18.85
N VAL A 142 -11.26 15.13 18.63
CA VAL A 142 -11.45 16.27 19.53
C VAL A 142 -12.20 15.78 20.78
#